data_AF-A0A844KLY8-F1
#
_entry.id   AF-A0A844KLY8-F1
#
_cell.length_a   1.000
_cell.length_b   1.000
_cell.length_c   1.000
_cell.angle_alpha   90.00
_cell.angle_beta   90.00
_cell.angle_gamma   90.00
#
_symmetry.space_group_name_H-M   'P 1'
#
loop_
_entity.id
_entity.type
_entity.pdbx_description
1 polymer ?
#
loop_
_entity_poly.entity_id
_entity_poly.type
_entity_poly.pdbx_seq_one_letter_code
_entity_poly.pdbx_strand_id
1 'polypeptide(L)'
;MRIICCPPAGCHNLTNREVMTVRKIKRILTAFVFCLILSASTIPVCASAVSASNEETGYVYVLDDSADFLTDSQENSLQKQLYDLTAYCNVAFVTTTEHSKSSTEDFAADYFDDVFGPHDNGTIFVIDRCLNEIYLYSDGQAHKIITNSRARSITDNTYTYARDKDYYTCAYKVFAQIETLMQGKRIAEPMRYLCSALLAIVAALFLNLFFALWSSRSHKADRRQVMTGLYAQMQIHNPRTQFIRQSRTYSPVSSGSSGGGHSGGGGGGGGHSGGGGGHSI
;
A
#
# COMPACT_ATOMS: atom_id res chain seq x y z
N MET A 1 84.43 -21.54 59.77
CA MET A 1 83.32 -20.92 59.01
C MET A 1 83.72 -20.92 57.54
N ARG A 2 83.26 -21.90 56.75
CA ARG A 2 83.59 -22.04 55.33
C ARG A 2 82.47 -21.42 54.51
N ILE A 3 82.78 -20.34 53.81
CA ILE A 3 81.89 -19.72 52.82
C ILE A 3 82.04 -20.53 51.53
N ILE A 4 80.97 -21.19 51.11
CA ILE A 4 80.88 -21.90 49.83
C ILE A 4 80.39 -20.88 48.80
N CYS A 5 81.29 -20.44 47.91
CA CYS A 5 80.91 -19.70 46.71
C CYS A 5 80.51 -20.69 45.62
N CYS A 6 79.25 -20.61 45.15
CA CYS A 6 78.77 -21.31 43.96
C CYS A 6 79.03 -20.43 42.71
N PRO A 7 79.52 -20.97 41.57
CA PRO A 7 79.69 -20.19 40.35
C PRO A 7 78.37 -20.04 39.57
N PRO A 8 78.23 -19.02 38.70
CA PRO A 8 76.98 -18.72 37.99
C PRO A 8 76.73 -19.73 36.86
N ALA A 9 75.47 -20.15 36.75
CA ALA A 9 74.98 -21.01 35.68
C ALA A 9 75.15 -20.36 34.30
N GLY A 10 75.66 -21.14 33.35
CA GLY A 10 76.11 -20.69 32.04
C GLY A 10 75.03 -20.03 31.18
N CYS A 11 75.34 -18.84 30.68
CA CYS A 11 74.66 -18.24 29.54
C CYS A 11 75.21 -18.86 28.25
N HIS A 12 74.44 -19.74 27.62
CA HIS A 12 74.70 -20.16 26.24
C HIS A 12 74.31 -19.04 25.27
N ASN A 13 75.28 -18.52 24.51
CA ASN A 13 75.01 -17.63 23.38
C ASN A 13 74.51 -18.44 22.18
N LEU A 14 73.32 -18.10 21.70
CA LEU A 14 72.68 -18.70 20.52
C LEU A 14 73.57 -18.51 19.28
N THR A 15 73.82 -19.60 18.55
CA THR A 15 74.64 -19.55 17.33
C THR A 15 73.89 -18.86 16.18
N ASN A 16 74.59 -18.24 15.23
CA ASN A 16 73.96 -17.52 14.10
C ASN A 16 72.97 -18.37 13.29
N ARG A 17 73.12 -19.71 13.29
CA ARG A 17 72.16 -20.65 12.69
C ARG A 17 70.83 -20.70 13.44
N GLU A 18 70.86 -20.72 14.77
CA GLU A 18 69.66 -20.72 15.63
C GLU A 18 68.92 -19.38 15.56
N VAL A 19 69.67 -18.26 15.47
CA VAL A 19 69.05 -16.94 15.28
C VAL A 19 68.35 -16.84 13.92
N MET A 20 68.91 -17.45 12.87
CA MET A 20 68.27 -17.50 11.55
C MET A 20 67.03 -18.40 11.51
N THR A 21 67.03 -19.55 12.18
CA THR A 21 65.84 -20.42 12.25
C THR A 21 64.72 -19.78 13.06
N VAL A 22 65.03 -19.14 14.20
CA VAL A 22 64.03 -18.42 15.01
C VAL A 22 63.42 -17.24 14.25
N ARG A 23 64.22 -16.49 13.47
CA ARG A 23 63.70 -15.40 12.62
C ARG A 23 62.77 -15.90 11.50
N LYS A 24 63.07 -17.06 10.90
CA LYS A 24 62.21 -17.69 9.88
C LYS A 24 60.90 -18.19 10.49
N ILE A 25 60.96 -18.86 11.65
CA ILE A 25 59.79 -19.35 12.37
C ILE A 25 58.90 -18.17 12.82
N LYS A 26 59.48 -17.08 13.34
CA LYS A 26 58.71 -15.89 13.73
C LYS A 26 57.99 -15.25 12.54
N ARG A 27 58.63 -15.18 11.37
CA ARG A 27 58.00 -14.66 10.13
C ARG A 27 56.86 -15.54 9.63
N ILE A 28 57.02 -16.86 9.70
CA ILE A 28 55.96 -17.82 9.35
C ILE A 28 54.79 -17.71 10.34
N LEU A 29 55.08 -17.62 11.64
CA LEU A 29 54.05 -17.46 12.67
C LEU A 29 53.28 -16.15 12.51
N THR A 30 53.97 -15.04 12.24
CA THR A 30 53.29 -13.74 12.01
C THR A 30 52.47 -13.74 10.72
N ALA A 31 52.93 -14.41 9.66
CA ALA A 31 52.16 -14.53 8.43
C ALA A 31 50.92 -15.42 8.62
N PHE A 32 51.04 -16.48 9.42
CA PHE A 32 49.92 -17.36 9.73
C PHE A 32 48.85 -16.66 10.58
N VAL A 33 49.27 -15.89 11.59
CA VAL A 33 48.36 -15.07 12.41
C VAL A 33 47.69 -13.97 11.57
N PHE A 34 48.43 -13.34 10.65
CA PHE A 34 47.86 -12.34 9.74
C PHE A 34 46.85 -12.95 8.76
N CYS A 35 47.12 -14.13 8.19
CA CYS A 35 46.16 -14.87 7.37
C CYS A 35 44.91 -15.33 8.15
N LEU A 36 45.08 -15.68 9.43
CA LEU A 36 43.97 -16.09 10.31
C LEU A 36 43.08 -14.90 10.70
N ILE A 37 43.66 -13.70 10.81
CA ILE A 37 42.92 -12.44 11.02
C ILE A 37 42.21 -11.99 9.73
N LEU A 38 42.85 -12.12 8.56
CA LEU A 38 42.22 -11.77 7.26
C LEU A 38 41.06 -12.70 6.88
N SER A 39 41.12 -13.98 7.27
CA SER A 39 40.04 -14.93 7.03
C SER A 39 38.87 -14.78 8.01
N ALA A 40 39.09 -14.16 9.18
CA ALA A 40 38.03 -13.83 10.13
C ALA A 40 37.22 -12.58 9.74
N SER A 41 37.72 -11.74 8.81
CA SER A 41 37.06 -10.49 8.38
C SER A 41 36.15 -10.63 7.16
N THR A 42 36.04 -11.81 6.54
CA THR A 42 35.03 -12.06 5.51
C THR A 42 33.91 -12.89 6.09
N ILE A 43 33.15 -12.29 7.01
CA ILE A 43 31.79 -12.74 7.26
C ILE A 43 31.01 -12.26 6.02
N PRO A 44 30.50 -13.15 5.15
CA PRO A 44 29.43 -12.73 4.27
C PRO A 44 28.28 -12.35 5.21
N VAL A 45 27.92 -11.07 5.25
CA VAL A 45 26.62 -10.66 5.78
C VAL A 45 25.61 -11.26 4.81
N CYS A 46 25.25 -12.51 5.06
CA CYS A 46 24.10 -13.11 4.43
C CYS A 46 22.91 -12.41 5.08
N ALA A 47 22.26 -11.52 4.33
CA ALA A 47 20.89 -11.10 4.59
C ALA A 47 20.06 -12.39 4.74
N SER A 48 19.82 -12.79 5.98
CA SER A 48 19.07 -13.99 6.31
C SER A 48 17.79 -13.49 6.93
N ALA A 49 16.66 -13.83 6.32
CA ALA A 49 15.36 -13.44 6.81
C ALA A 49 15.23 -13.81 8.30
N VAL A 50 15.04 -12.79 9.15
CA VAL A 50 14.89 -12.96 10.59
C VAL A 50 13.42 -13.18 10.88
N SER A 51 13.09 -14.32 11.48
CA SER A 51 11.72 -14.62 11.88
C SER A 51 11.66 -15.10 13.33
N ALA A 52 10.58 -14.73 14.03
CA ALA A 52 10.26 -15.31 15.33
C ALA A 52 8.75 -15.40 15.53
N SER A 53 8.33 -16.39 16.29
CA SER A 53 6.94 -16.61 16.67
C SER A 53 6.65 -16.00 18.05
N ASN A 54 5.43 -15.51 18.22
CA ASN A 54 4.90 -15.15 19.52
C ASN A 54 4.19 -16.36 20.13
N GLU A 55 4.68 -16.82 21.28
CA GLU A 55 4.15 -18.02 21.95
C GLU A 55 2.72 -17.83 22.49
N GLU A 56 2.29 -16.60 22.78
CA GLU A 56 0.94 -16.33 23.30
C GLU A 56 -0.14 -16.35 22.22
N THR A 57 0.15 -15.79 21.04
CA THR A 57 -0.83 -15.67 19.96
C THR A 57 -0.66 -16.72 18.86
N GLY A 58 0.53 -17.32 18.75
CA GLY A 58 0.90 -18.22 17.66
C GLY A 58 1.25 -17.49 16.36
N TYR A 59 1.18 -16.16 16.31
CA TYR A 59 1.53 -15.38 15.13
C TYR A 59 3.04 -15.19 14.99
N VAL A 60 3.49 -15.08 13.75
CA VAL A 60 4.90 -15.00 13.36
C VAL A 60 5.18 -13.65 12.71
N TYR A 61 6.34 -13.06 13.04
CA TYR A 61 6.89 -11.99 12.22
C TYR A 61 8.04 -12.49 11.35
N VAL A 62 8.19 -11.91 10.17
CA VAL A 62 9.32 -12.13 9.27
C VAL A 62 9.89 -10.79 8.80
N LEU A 63 11.19 -10.60 8.93
CA LEU A 63 11.93 -9.47 8.39
C LEU A 63 12.95 -10.03 7.39
N ASP A 64 12.69 -9.81 6.11
CA ASP A 64 13.52 -10.23 5.00
C ASP A 64 14.08 -9.00 4.28
N ASP A 65 15.29 -8.58 4.67
CA ASP A 65 16.01 -7.48 4.02
C ASP A 65 16.98 -7.99 2.94
N SER A 66 16.47 -8.78 2.00
CA SER A 66 17.26 -9.33 0.89
C SER A 66 17.96 -8.25 0.04
N ALA A 67 17.45 -7.01 0.06
CA ALA A 67 18.04 -5.89 -0.66
C ALA A 67 19.10 -5.09 0.12
N ASP A 68 19.37 -5.44 1.38
CA ASP A 68 20.34 -4.76 2.26
C ASP A 68 20.08 -3.24 2.36
N PHE A 69 18.81 -2.87 2.58
CA PHE A 69 18.37 -1.47 2.67
C PHE A 69 18.43 -0.91 4.09
N LEU A 70 18.49 -1.79 5.10
CA LEU A 70 18.51 -1.45 6.51
C LEU A 70 19.89 -1.75 7.10
N THR A 71 20.27 -0.98 8.11
CA THR A 71 21.41 -1.33 8.97
C THR A 71 20.96 -2.29 10.07
N ASP A 72 21.88 -3.08 10.64
CA ASP A 72 21.60 -3.97 11.78
C ASP A 72 20.84 -3.27 12.93
N SER A 73 21.17 -2.00 13.19
CA SER A 73 20.51 -1.21 14.25
C SER A 73 19.05 -0.88 13.93
N GLN A 74 18.75 -0.65 12.66
CA GLN A 74 17.42 -0.39 12.14
C GLN A 74 16.61 -1.67 12.09
N GLU A 75 17.19 -2.78 11.64
CA GLU A 75 16.54 -4.09 11.69
C GLU A 75 16.15 -4.47 13.11
N ASN A 76 17.07 -4.36 14.08
CA ASN A 76 16.76 -4.65 15.49
C ASN A 76 15.65 -3.77 16.07
N SER A 77 15.54 -2.54 15.60
CA SER A 77 14.47 -1.63 16.03
C SER A 77 13.14 -1.99 15.36
N LEU A 78 13.17 -2.34 14.08
CA LEU A 78 11.99 -2.76 13.32
C LEU A 78 11.46 -4.10 13.84
N GLN A 79 12.32 -5.07 14.13
CA GLN A 79 11.93 -6.38 14.69
C GLN A 79 11.10 -6.26 15.96
N LYS A 80 11.45 -5.32 16.86
CA LYS A 80 10.65 -5.06 18.07
C LYS A 80 9.24 -4.61 17.73
N GLN A 81 9.11 -3.69 16.77
CA GLN A 81 7.82 -3.20 16.30
C GLN A 81 7.00 -4.30 15.60
N LEU A 82 7.65 -5.15 14.81
CA LEU A 82 7.00 -6.30 14.16
C LEU A 82 6.54 -7.32 15.21
N TYR A 83 7.35 -7.58 16.24
CA TYR A 83 6.98 -8.43 17.36
C TYR A 83 5.75 -7.91 18.09
N ASP A 84 5.65 -6.60 18.36
CA ASP A 84 4.45 -6.02 18.99
C ASP A 84 3.19 -6.20 18.12
N LEU A 85 3.34 -6.18 16.78
CA LEU A 85 2.24 -6.43 15.84
C LEU A 85 1.77 -7.90 15.80
N THR A 86 2.64 -8.86 16.16
CA THR A 86 2.26 -10.28 16.29
C THR A 86 1.22 -10.51 17.40
N ALA A 87 0.91 -9.52 18.23
CA ALA A 87 -0.24 -9.60 19.12
C ALA A 87 -1.58 -9.65 18.36
N TYR A 88 -1.62 -9.18 17.11
CA TYR A 88 -2.85 -9.02 16.32
C TYR A 88 -2.90 -9.90 15.06
N CYS A 89 -1.78 -10.06 14.34
CA CYS A 89 -1.72 -10.84 13.11
C CYS A 89 -0.28 -11.23 12.74
N ASN A 90 -0.12 -12.15 11.80
CA ASN A 90 1.17 -12.41 11.15
C ASN A 90 1.62 -11.17 10.38
N VAL A 91 2.92 -10.88 10.42
CA VAL A 91 3.46 -9.68 9.78
C VAL A 91 4.76 -10.00 9.07
N ALA A 92 4.91 -9.57 7.81
CA ALA A 92 6.22 -9.59 7.16
C ALA A 92 6.64 -8.23 6.61
N PHE A 93 7.94 -7.98 6.68
CA PHE A 93 8.62 -6.92 5.97
C PHE A 93 9.57 -7.54 4.96
N VAL A 94 9.45 -7.16 3.69
CA VAL A 94 10.28 -7.70 2.61
C VAL A 94 10.86 -6.56 1.78
N THR A 95 12.15 -6.61 1.52
CA THR A 95 12.79 -5.72 0.54
C THR A 95 13.32 -6.55 -0.63
N THR A 96 13.13 -6.04 -1.85
CA THR A 96 13.61 -6.72 -3.05
C THR A 96 14.08 -5.72 -4.09
N THR A 97 15.12 -6.09 -4.83
CA THR A 97 15.65 -5.34 -5.98
C THR A 97 15.30 -5.99 -7.30
N GLU A 98 15.02 -7.30 -7.30
CA GLU A 98 14.79 -8.10 -8.50
C GLU A 98 13.84 -9.27 -8.19
N HIS A 99 12.83 -9.47 -9.02
CA HIS A 99 12.00 -10.68 -8.99
C HIS A 99 11.43 -11.02 -10.36
N SER A 100 11.07 -12.29 -10.58
CA SER A 100 10.55 -12.79 -11.86
C SER A 100 9.04 -12.55 -12.09
N LYS A 101 8.36 -11.90 -11.12
CA LYS A 101 6.91 -11.66 -11.15
C LYS A 101 6.54 -10.44 -11.99
N SER A 102 5.32 -10.46 -12.53
CA SER A 102 4.76 -9.40 -13.38
C SER A 102 4.37 -8.14 -12.60
N SER A 103 4.01 -8.27 -11.34
CA SER A 103 3.61 -7.18 -10.46
C SER A 103 4.11 -7.43 -9.03
N THR A 104 4.28 -6.38 -8.23
CA THR A 104 4.65 -6.54 -6.82
C THR A 104 3.49 -7.15 -6.01
N GLU A 105 2.24 -7.01 -6.48
CA GLU A 105 1.08 -7.70 -5.89
C GLU A 105 1.20 -9.22 -5.99
N ASP A 106 1.49 -9.74 -7.18
CA ASP A 106 1.68 -11.19 -7.39
C ASP A 106 2.86 -11.71 -6.54
N PHE A 107 3.95 -10.93 -6.47
CA PHE A 107 5.09 -11.25 -5.62
C PHE A 107 4.72 -11.29 -4.13
N ALA A 108 4.00 -10.27 -3.65
CA ALA A 108 3.61 -10.18 -2.24
C ALA A 108 2.62 -11.28 -1.84
N ALA A 109 1.67 -11.63 -2.72
CA ALA A 109 0.71 -12.70 -2.50
C ALA A 109 1.40 -14.08 -2.47
N ASP A 110 2.28 -14.36 -3.43
CA ASP A 110 3.02 -15.63 -3.46
C ASP A 110 3.94 -15.76 -2.25
N TYR A 111 4.65 -14.69 -1.87
CA TYR A 111 5.50 -14.70 -0.67
C TYR A 111 4.67 -14.87 0.60
N PHE A 112 3.46 -14.30 0.67
CA PHE A 112 2.54 -14.50 1.78
C PHE A 112 2.17 -15.97 1.95
N ASP A 113 1.73 -16.59 0.86
CA ASP A 113 1.30 -17.98 0.86
C ASP A 113 2.48 -18.94 1.16
N ASP A 114 3.69 -18.61 0.73
CA ASP A 114 4.90 -19.39 1.01
C ASP A 114 5.33 -19.32 2.49
N VAL A 115 5.19 -18.16 3.13
CA VAL A 115 5.69 -17.93 4.50
C VAL A 115 4.65 -18.27 5.57
N PHE A 116 3.41 -17.83 5.39
CA PHE A 116 2.34 -18.01 6.39
C PHE A 116 1.34 -19.10 5.99
N GLY A 117 1.23 -19.39 4.69
CA GLY A 117 0.23 -20.28 4.16
C GLY A 117 -0.96 -19.54 3.56
N PRO A 118 -1.69 -20.19 2.63
CA PRO A 118 -2.81 -19.57 1.94
C PRO A 118 -3.94 -19.22 2.91
N HIS A 119 -4.45 -17.99 2.80
CA HIS A 119 -5.55 -17.44 3.60
C HIS A 119 -5.28 -17.32 5.10
N ASP A 120 -4.02 -17.32 5.52
CA ASP A 120 -3.68 -17.06 6.91
C ASP A 120 -3.94 -15.60 7.31
N ASN A 121 -4.00 -15.32 8.62
CA ASN A 121 -4.27 -14.00 9.15
C ASN A 121 -2.98 -13.16 9.21
N GLY A 122 -2.75 -12.30 8.21
CA GLY A 122 -1.55 -11.47 8.21
C GLY A 122 -1.51 -10.33 7.22
N THR A 123 -0.42 -9.56 7.28
CA THR A 123 -0.11 -8.50 6.33
C THR A 123 1.38 -8.47 6.02
N ILE A 124 1.71 -8.15 4.77
CA ILE A 124 3.09 -8.06 4.29
C ILE A 124 3.29 -6.70 3.65
N PHE A 125 4.36 -6.03 4.06
CA PHE A 125 4.82 -4.80 3.43
C PHE A 125 6.07 -5.09 2.60
N VAL A 126 5.97 -4.83 1.30
CA VAL A 126 7.05 -5.03 0.34
C VAL A 126 7.55 -3.68 -0.16
N ILE A 127 8.87 -3.48 -0.10
CA ILE A 127 9.56 -2.41 -0.84
C ILE A 127 10.23 -3.06 -2.05
N ASP A 128 9.63 -2.85 -3.21
CA ASP A 128 10.12 -3.39 -4.48
C ASP A 128 10.84 -2.30 -5.31
N ARG A 129 12.14 -2.47 -5.48
CA ARG A 129 12.96 -1.61 -6.35
C ARG A 129 13.09 -2.15 -7.78
N CYS A 130 12.60 -3.36 -8.06
CA CYS A 130 12.49 -3.91 -9.41
C CYS A 130 11.45 -3.14 -10.23
N LEU A 131 10.22 -3.02 -9.70
CA LEU A 131 9.15 -2.23 -10.31
C LEU A 131 9.08 -0.79 -9.77
N ASN A 132 9.96 -0.44 -8.83
CA ASN A 132 9.97 0.84 -8.12
C ASN A 132 8.58 1.15 -7.54
N GLU A 133 8.07 0.26 -6.69
CA GLU A 133 6.84 0.46 -5.94
C GLU A 133 6.93 -0.05 -4.51
N ILE A 134 6.14 0.54 -3.62
CA ILE A 134 5.85 -0.03 -2.31
C ILE A 134 4.47 -0.66 -2.36
N TYR A 135 4.31 -1.83 -1.75
CA TYR A 135 3.05 -2.55 -1.78
C TYR A 135 2.73 -3.12 -0.38
N LEU A 136 1.50 -2.91 0.09
CA LEU A 136 1.01 -3.52 1.32
C LEU A 136 -0.07 -4.55 0.96
N TYR A 137 0.21 -5.82 1.23
CA TYR A 137 -0.69 -6.95 1.02
C TYR A 137 -1.27 -7.43 2.36
N SER A 138 -2.50 -7.93 2.35
CA SER A 138 -3.12 -8.54 3.54
C SER A 138 -4.16 -9.58 3.14
N ASP A 139 -4.25 -10.66 3.91
CA ASP A 139 -5.27 -11.71 3.77
C ASP A 139 -5.85 -12.08 5.15
N GLY A 140 -6.89 -12.92 5.15
CA GLY A 140 -7.54 -13.42 6.35
C GLY A 140 -8.32 -12.34 7.11
N GLN A 141 -8.21 -12.35 8.43
CA GLN A 141 -8.94 -11.41 9.29
C GLN A 141 -8.32 -10.01 9.27
N ALA A 142 -7.00 -9.93 9.08
CA ALA A 142 -6.24 -8.70 8.94
C ALA A 142 -6.78 -7.88 7.77
N HIS A 143 -7.14 -8.52 6.64
CA HIS A 143 -7.72 -7.85 5.47
C HIS A 143 -9.04 -7.10 5.77
N LYS A 144 -9.84 -7.57 6.73
CA LYS A 144 -11.07 -6.87 7.15
C LYS A 144 -10.76 -5.53 7.83
N ILE A 145 -9.58 -5.43 8.46
CA ILE A 145 -9.09 -4.22 9.11
C ILE A 145 -8.22 -3.41 8.14
N ILE A 146 -7.32 -4.04 7.39
CA ILE A 146 -6.44 -3.42 6.39
C ILE A 146 -7.03 -3.72 5.01
N THR A 147 -8.17 -3.12 4.70
CA THR A 147 -8.77 -3.28 3.36
C THR A 147 -7.86 -2.68 2.29
N ASN A 148 -8.03 -3.06 1.01
CA ASN A 148 -7.30 -2.48 -0.13
C ASN A 148 -7.24 -0.94 -0.10
N SER A 149 -8.34 -0.29 0.28
CA SER A 149 -8.39 1.18 0.40
C SER A 149 -7.51 1.71 1.53
N ARG A 150 -7.42 1.01 2.67
CA ARG A 150 -6.57 1.40 3.79
C ARG A 150 -5.10 1.12 3.46
N ALA A 151 -4.80 -0.01 2.83
CA ALA A 151 -3.47 -0.32 2.34
C ALA A 151 -2.93 0.78 1.41
N ARG A 152 -3.73 1.16 0.39
CA ARG A 152 -3.37 2.26 -0.51
C ARG A 152 -3.19 3.59 0.22
N SER A 153 -4.04 3.90 1.20
CA SER A 153 -3.90 5.14 1.99
C SER A 153 -2.61 5.15 2.83
N ILE A 154 -2.22 4.00 3.38
CA ILE A 154 -0.97 3.85 4.13
C ILE A 154 0.22 4.05 3.21
N THR A 155 0.25 3.39 2.05
CA THR A 155 1.33 3.57 1.07
C THR A 155 1.38 5.00 0.53
N ASP A 156 0.24 5.64 0.28
CA ASP A 156 0.16 7.05 -0.14
C ASP A 156 0.68 8.02 0.92
N ASN A 157 0.60 7.66 2.21
CA ASN A 157 1.13 8.48 3.29
C ASN A 157 2.64 8.32 3.48
N THR A 158 3.23 7.20 3.02
CA THR A 158 4.63 6.85 3.29
C THR A 158 5.53 6.80 2.05
N TYR A 159 4.97 6.85 0.84
CA TYR A 159 5.73 6.75 -0.42
C TYR A 159 6.86 7.78 -0.54
N THR A 160 6.71 8.98 0.04
CA THR A 160 7.76 10.00 0.00
C THR A 160 9.05 9.54 0.66
N TYR A 161 8.97 8.77 1.76
CA TYR A 161 10.15 8.23 2.44
C TYR A 161 10.85 7.20 1.57
N ALA A 162 10.08 6.31 0.92
CA ALA A 162 10.63 5.32 0.00
C ALA A 162 11.26 5.97 -1.26
N ARG A 163 10.64 7.02 -1.79
CA ARG A 163 11.21 7.82 -2.90
C ARG A 163 12.53 8.48 -2.52
N ASP A 164 12.61 9.03 -1.30
CA ASP A 164 13.79 9.71 -0.78
C ASP A 164 14.86 8.70 -0.25
N LYS A 165 14.64 7.39 -0.44
CA LYS A 165 15.49 6.26 -0.01
C LYS A 165 15.63 6.11 1.50
N ASP A 166 14.70 6.68 2.26
CA ASP A 166 14.57 6.47 3.70
C ASP A 166 13.64 5.27 3.99
N TYR A 167 14.16 4.07 3.68
CA TYR A 167 13.39 2.82 3.74
C TYR A 167 13.01 2.43 5.17
N TYR A 168 13.88 2.67 6.13
CA TYR A 168 13.58 2.43 7.55
C TYR A 168 12.41 3.28 8.04
N THR A 169 12.44 4.59 7.81
CA THR A 169 11.35 5.47 8.24
C THR A 169 10.06 5.12 7.51
N CYS A 170 10.13 4.73 6.22
CA CYS A 170 8.99 4.23 5.48
C CYS A 170 8.34 3.03 6.19
N ALA A 171 9.11 1.95 6.42
CA ALA A 171 8.63 0.74 7.08
C ALA A 171 8.08 1.03 8.48
N TYR A 172 8.84 1.77 9.30
CA TYR A 172 8.43 2.14 10.66
C TYR A 172 7.07 2.88 10.69
N LYS A 173 6.84 3.80 9.75
CA LYS A 173 5.58 4.55 9.63
C LYS A 173 4.44 3.70 9.12
N VAL A 174 4.69 2.76 8.22
CA VAL A 174 3.69 1.80 7.73
C VAL A 174 3.23 0.91 8.89
N PHE A 175 4.16 0.30 9.62
CA PHE A 175 3.81 -0.58 10.75
C PHE A 175 3.14 0.16 11.90
N ALA A 176 3.55 1.40 12.20
CA ALA A 176 2.86 2.22 13.21
C ALA A 176 1.41 2.55 12.80
N GLN A 177 1.16 2.78 11.51
CA GLN A 177 -0.18 2.99 10.97
C GLN A 177 -1.02 1.69 11.05
N ILE A 178 -0.44 0.55 10.68
CA ILE A 178 -1.08 -0.76 10.82
C ILE A 178 -1.47 -1.03 12.27
N GLU A 179 -0.56 -0.82 13.22
CA GLU A 179 -0.82 -0.98 14.65
C GLU A 179 -2.00 -0.10 15.12
N THR A 180 -2.02 1.16 14.66
CA THR A 180 -3.10 2.10 14.95
C THR A 180 -4.46 1.58 14.44
N LEU A 181 -4.52 0.99 13.24
CA LEU A 181 -5.75 0.39 12.72
C LEU A 181 -6.17 -0.87 13.50
N MET A 182 -5.21 -1.70 13.90
CA MET A 182 -5.47 -2.91 14.68
C MET A 182 -6.02 -2.58 16.07
N GLN A 183 -5.56 -1.47 16.66
CA GLN A 183 -6.12 -0.91 17.91
C GLN A 183 -7.51 -0.26 17.72
N GLY A 184 -8.08 -0.27 16.51
CA GLY A 184 -9.38 0.32 16.20
C GLY A 184 -9.38 1.85 16.08
N LYS A 185 -8.21 2.49 16.05
CA LYS A 185 -8.07 3.94 15.82
C LYS A 185 -8.09 4.25 14.32
N ARG A 186 -8.31 5.53 13.98
CA ARG A 186 -8.37 5.99 12.58
C ARG A 186 -7.03 6.58 12.16
N ILE A 187 -6.61 6.27 10.94
CA ILE A 187 -5.48 6.94 10.25
C ILE A 187 -5.99 8.16 9.50
N ALA A 188 -5.13 9.18 9.34
CA ALA A 188 -5.39 10.30 8.44
C ALA A 188 -5.36 9.86 6.96
N GLU A 189 -6.49 10.03 6.26
CA GLU A 189 -6.63 9.76 4.82
C GLU A 189 -6.86 11.09 4.05
N PRO A 190 -5.90 12.03 4.03
CA PRO A 190 -6.14 13.40 3.59
C PRO A 190 -6.66 13.51 2.14
N MET A 191 -6.18 12.68 1.22
CA MET A 191 -6.65 12.72 -0.18
C MET A 191 -8.10 12.24 -0.32
N ARG A 192 -8.53 11.24 0.46
CA ARG A 192 -9.89 10.68 0.34
C ARG A 192 -10.95 11.67 0.81
N TYR A 193 -10.68 12.42 1.87
CA TYR A 193 -11.60 13.44 2.39
C TYR A 193 -11.74 14.62 1.44
N LEU A 194 -10.64 15.06 0.81
CA LEU A 194 -10.69 16.16 -0.16
C LEU A 194 -11.47 15.78 -1.42
N CYS A 195 -11.22 14.59 -2.00
CA CYS A 195 -11.97 14.12 -3.17
C CYS A 195 -13.46 13.90 -2.86
N SER A 196 -13.78 13.37 -1.67
CA SER A 196 -15.17 13.21 -1.23
C SER A 196 -15.87 14.55 -1.03
N ALA A 197 -15.20 15.55 -0.46
CA ALA A 197 -15.74 16.89 -0.31
C ALA A 197 -15.98 17.57 -1.67
N LEU A 198 -15.05 17.44 -2.62
CA LEU A 198 -15.21 17.95 -3.98
C LEU A 198 -16.37 17.26 -4.72
N LEU A 199 -16.48 15.93 -4.62
CA LEU A 199 -17.62 15.18 -5.16
C LEU A 199 -18.94 15.62 -4.54
N ALA A 200 -18.98 15.88 -3.23
CA ALA A 200 -20.18 16.37 -2.55
C ALA A 200 -20.59 17.77 -3.04
N ILE A 201 -19.64 18.68 -3.26
CA ILE A 201 -19.90 20.01 -3.83
C ILE A 201 -20.46 19.88 -5.26
N VAL A 202 -19.85 19.03 -6.09
CA VAL A 202 -20.33 18.77 -7.46
C VAL A 202 -21.73 18.18 -7.45
N ALA A 203 -22.00 17.19 -6.59
CA ALA A 203 -23.33 16.60 -6.43
C ALA A 203 -24.37 17.63 -5.95
N ALA A 204 -24.01 18.52 -5.03
CA ALA A 204 -24.89 19.59 -4.57
C ALA A 204 -25.22 20.59 -5.69
N LEU A 205 -24.27 20.92 -6.57
CA LEU A 205 -24.52 21.75 -7.75
C LEU A 205 -25.46 21.05 -8.74
N PHE A 206 -25.28 19.74 -8.98
CA PHE A 206 -26.18 18.97 -9.83
C PHE A 206 -27.59 18.88 -9.25
N LEU A 207 -27.75 18.67 -7.94
CA LEU A 207 -29.06 18.66 -7.29
C LEU A 207 -29.72 20.03 -7.37
N ASN A 208 -29.00 21.12 -7.11
CA ASN A 208 -29.54 22.48 -7.24
C ASN A 208 -29.94 22.80 -8.68
N LEU A 209 -29.13 22.42 -9.68
CA LEU A 209 -29.47 22.58 -11.08
C LEU A 209 -30.67 21.71 -11.48
N PHE A 210 -30.73 20.47 -10.98
CA PHE A 210 -31.86 19.56 -11.20
C PHE A 210 -33.15 20.14 -10.64
N PHE A 211 -33.14 20.65 -9.40
CA PHE A 211 -34.28 21.34 -8.80
C PHE A 211 -34.65 22.61 -9.56
N ALA A 212 -33.68 23.42 -10.00
CA ALA A 212 -33.92 24.62 -10.80
C ALA A 212 -34.53 24.28 -12.17
N LEU A 213 -34.06 23.23 -12.85
CA LEU A 213 -34.61 22.77 -14.13
C LEU A 213 -36.00 22.12 -13.96
N TRP A 214 -36.23 21.40 -12.87
CA TRP A 214 -37.52 20.80 -12.55
C TRP A 214 -38.56 21.87 -12.17
N SER A 215 -38.17 22.86 -11.37
CA SER A 215 -38.98 24.03 -11.03
C SER A 215 -39.25 24.92 -12.25
N SER A 216 -38.24 25.14 -13.10
CA SER A 216 -38.38 25.89 -14.37
C SER A 216 -39.29 25.17 -15.39
N ARG A 217 -39.44 23.84 -15.29
CA ARG A 217 -40.45 23.09 -16.07
C ARG A 217 -41.89 23.33 -15.62
N SER A 218 -42.11 24.05 -14.52
CA SER A 218 -43.43 24.40 -13.99
C SER A 218 -43.73 25.89 -14.15
N HIS A 219 -44.10 26.31 -15.37
CA HIS A 219 -45.16 27.31 -15.58
C HIS A 219 -45.58 27.31 -17.06
N LYS A 220 -46.32 26.27 -17.48
CA LYS A 220 -47.23 26.46 -18.61
C LYS A 220 -48.47 27.11 -18.01
N ALA A 221 -48.70 28.39 -18.34
CA ALA A 221 -49.96 29.05 -18.04
C ALA A 221 -51.11 28.12 -18.41
N ASP A 222 -51.98 27.81 -17.45
CA ASP A 222 -53.13 26.95 -17.68
C ASP A 222 -53.91 27.52 -18.87
N ARG A 223 -54.24 26.65 -19.84
CA ARG A 223 -54.91 27.06 -21.10
C ARG A 223 -56.18 27.87 -20.85
N ARG A 224 -56.78 27.72 -19.66
CA ARG A 224 -57.95 28.48 -19.19
C ARG A 224 -57.68 29.97 -18.93
N GLN A 225 -56.50 30.35 -18.44
CA GLN A 225 -56.14 31.75 -18.19
C GLN A 225 -55.78 32.51 -19.47
N VAL A 226 -55.20 31.81 -20.47
CA VAL A 226 -54.92 32.40 -21.79
C VAL A 226 -56.19 32.54 -22.63
N MET A 227 -57.15 31.61 -22.51
CA MET A 227 -58.47 31.76 -23.16
C MET A 227 -59.27 32.94 -22.62
N THR A 228 -59.26 33.19 -21.30
CA THR A 228 -60.01 34.30 -20.70
C THR A 228 -59.43 35.68 -21.02
N GLY A 229 -58.09 35.79 -21.19
CA GLY A 229 -57.44 37.04 -21.60
C GLY A 229 -57.61 37.42 -23.08
N LEU A 230 -58.05 36.49 -23.94
CA LEU A 230 -58.25 36.71 -25.38
C LEU A 230 -59.72 36.92 -25.79
N TYR A 231 -60.68 36.72 -24.88
CA TYR A 231 -62.03 37.21 -25.09
C TYR A 231 -62.12 38.69 -24.69
N ALA A 232 -61.63 39.56 -25.58
CA ALA A 232 -62.18 40.90 -25.66
C ALA A 232 -63.70 40.74 -25.73
N GLN A 233 -64.40 41.33 -24.76
CA GLN A 233 -65.84 41.26 -24.58
C GLN A 233 -66.54 41.83 -25.84
N MET A 234 -66.78 40.99 -26.86
CA MET A 234 -67.61 41.34 -27.99
C MET A 234 -69.07 41.02 -27.64
N GLN A 235 -69.83 42.05 -27.27
CA GLN A 235 -71.29 41.95 -27.25
C GLN A 235 -71.82 42.08 -28.68
N ILE A 236 -72.20 40.94 -29.27
CA ILE A 236 -72.83 40.89 -30.59
C ILE A 236 -74.35 40.86 -30.38
N HIS A 237 -75.04 41.91 -30.81
CA HIS A 237 -76.50 41.97 -30.79
C HIS A 237 -77.06 41.73 -32.20
N ASN A 238 -78.01 40.80 -32.33
CA ASN A 238 -78.59 40.28 -33.58
C ASN A 238 -77.60 39.62 -34.58
N PRO A 239 -76.99 38.47 -34.23
CA PRO A 239 -76.22 37.69 -35.19
C PRO A 239 -77.16 37.01 -36.20
N ARG A 240 -77.13 37.41 -37.47
CA ARG A 240 -77.80 36.70 -38.56
C ARG A 240 -76.78 35.76 -39.22
N THR A 241 -76.85 34.48 -38.88
CA THR A 241 -75.89 33.48 -39.36
C THR A 241 -76.37 32.85 -40.67
N GLN A 242 -75.53 32.86 -41.70
CA GLN A 242 -75.78 32.12 -42.94
C GLN A 242 -74.67 31.08 -43.12
N PHE A 243 -75.06 29.83 -43.38
CA PHE A 243 -74.13 28.72 -43.54
C PHE A 243 -73.51 28.78 -44.94
N ILE A 244 -72.29 29.26 -45.04
CA ILE A 244 -71.65 29.52 -46.35
C ILE A 244 -70.91 28.28 -46.87
N ARG A 245 -70.23 27.51 -46.00
CA ARG A 245 -69.47 26.32 -46.39
C ARG A 245 -68.97 25.57 -45.16
N GLN A 246 -68.91 24.25 -45.25
CA GLN A 246 -68.22 23.39 -44.30
C GLN A 246 -67.04 22.71 -45.00
N SER A 247 -65.83 22.87 -44.47
CA SER A 247 -64.65 22.12 -44.91
C SER A 247 -64.22 21.15 -43.81
N ARG A 248 -64.03 19.88 -44.19
CA ARG A 248 -63.39 18.87 -43.33
C ARG A 248 -61.92 18.78 -43.69
N THR A 249 -61.05 18.96 -42.70
CA THR A 249 -59.60 18.73 -42.84
C THR A 249 -59.27 17.43 -42.13
N TYR A 250 -58.68 16.48 -42.86
CA TYR A 250 -58.23 15.19 -42.37
C TYR A 250 -56.78 15.31 -41.84
N SER A 251 -56.55 14.93 -40.59
CA SER A 251 -55.20 14.81 -40.01
C SER A 251 -54.88 13.33 -39.80
N PRO A 252 -53.93 12.74 -40.54
CA PRO A 252 -53.53 11.36 -40.31
C PRO A 252 -52.74 11.22 -39.00
N VAL A 253 -52.89 10.05 -38.37
CA VAL A 253 -52.12 9.62 -37.19
C VAL A 253 -50.73 9.16 -37.62
N SER A 254 -49.67 9.75 -37.06
CA SER A 254 -48.29 9.26 -37.20
C SER A 254 -47.94 8.33 -36.03
N SER A 255 -47.74 7.06 -36.38
CA SER A 255 -47.15 6.00 -35.57
C SER A 255 -45.62 5.97 -35.73
N GLY A 256 -44.88 5.66 -34.65
CA GLY A 256 -43.43 5.38 -34.62
C GLY A 256 -42.64 6.47 -33.88
N SER A 257 -41.67 6.21 -33.01
CA SER A 257 -40.96 4.96 -32.69
C SER A 257 -40.43 5.02 -31.24
N SER A 258 -40.53 3.89 -30.56
CA SER A 258 -39.77 3.52 -29.37
C SER A 258 -38.31 3.25 -29.75
N GLY A 259 -37.37 3.91 -29.06
CA GLY A 259 -35.94 3.70 -29.23
C GLY A 259 -35.21 4.06 -27.94
N GLY A 260 -35.37 3.23 -26.92
CA GLY A 260 -34.60 3.29 -25.68
C GLY A 260 -33.48 2.26 -25.74
N GLY A 261 -32.24 2.70 -25.56
CA GLY A 261 -31.07 1.85 -25.46
C GLY A 261 -29.95 2.59 -24.76
N HIS A 262 -29.78 2.32 -23.47
CA HIS A 262 -28.69 2.83 -22.64
C HIS A 262 -27.95 1.65 -22.01
N SER A 263 -26.62 1.74 -22.08
CA SER A 263 -25.58 1.29 -21.12
C SER A 263 -25.77 -0.05 -20.39
N GLY A 264 -24.82 -0.97 -20.38
CA GLY A 264 -23.37 -0.79 -20.27
C GLY A 264 -22.92 -1.00 -18.82
N GLY A 265 -22.06 -2.00 -18.61
CA GLY A 265 -21.40 -2.33 -17.34
C GLY A 265 -22.09 -3.45 -16.57
N GLY A 266 -21.41 -4.43 -15.97
CA GLY A 266 -19.98 -4.64 -15.73
C GLY A 266 -19.92 -5.86 -14.79
N GLY A 267 -18.92 -6.72 -14.99
CA GLY A 267 -18.84 -8.05 -14.37
C GLY A 267 -18.80 -8.05 -12.84
N GLY A 268 -19.46 -9.05 -12.25
CA GLY A 268 -19.26 -9.45 -10.86
C GLY A 268 -18.04 -10.36 -10.77
N GLY A 269 -16.98 -9.88 -10.12
CA GLY A 269 -15.80 -10.67 -9.76
C GLY A 269 -16.08 -11.55 -8.54
N GLY A 270 -15.53 -12.77 -8.59
CA GLY A 270 -15.49 -13.69 -7.45
C GLY A 270 -14.64 -13.11 -6.33
N GLY A 271 -15.05 -13.36 -5.08
CA GLY A 271 -14.36 -12.90 -3.90
C GLY A 271 -13.07 -13.68 -3.69
N HIS A 272 -11.95 -13.00 -3.86
CA HIS A 272 -10.69 -13.35 -3.21
C HIS A 272 -10.69 -12.69 -1.82
N SER A 273 -10.31 -13.43 -0.77
CA SER A 273 -10.31 -12.92 0.62
C SER A 273 -9.11 -12.03 0.95
N GLY A 274 -8.09 -12.02 0.09
CA GLY A 274 -6.86 -11.26 0.23
C GLY A 274 -6.67 -10.24 -0.89
N GLY A 275 -5.94 -9.18 -0.58
CA GLY A 275 -5.65 -8.09 -1.50
C GLY A 275 -4.85 -6.98 -0.82
N GLY A 276 -4.28 -6.11 -1.64
CA GLY A 276 -3.43 -5.03 -1.16
C GLY A 276 -3.61 -3.72 -1.91
N GLY A 277 -2.70 -2.79 -1.61
CA GLY A 277 -2.58 -1.52 -2.29
C GLY A 277 -1.13 -1.06 -2.28
N GLY A 278 -0.64 -0.66 -3.45
CA GLY A 278 0.70 -0.11 -3.62
C GLY A 278 0.73 1.27 -4.26
N HIS A 279 1.92 1.87 -4.21
CA HIS A 279 2.25 3.18 -4.80
C HIS A 279 3.64 3.11 -5.41
N SER A 280 3.76 3.53 -6.68
CA SER A 280 5.03 3.69 -7.38
C SER A 280 5.91 4.79 -6.76
N ILE A 281 7.22 4.57 -6.68
CA ILE A 281 8.21 5.41 -5.99
C ILE A 281 9.36 5.86 -6.88
#